data_AF-K0JHM7-F1
#
_entry.id   AF-K0JHM7-F1
#
_cell.length_a   1.000
_cell.length_b   1.000
_cell.length_c   1.000
_cell.angle_alpha   90.00
_cell.angle_beta   90.00
_cell.angle_gamma   90.00
#
_symmetry.space_group_name_H-M   'P 1'
#
loop_
_entity.id
_entity.type
_entity.pdbx_description
1 polymer ?
#
loop_
_entity_poly.entity_id
_entity_poly.type
_entity_poly.pdbx_seq_one_letter_code
_entity_poly.pdbx_strand_id
1 'polypeptide(L)'
;MKNENIKSVPMLVILSVVTCGIYYLYWLYKTTDSIKNFMNNAEINPTLELILCLFIPFYQLYWFYKYSRIIYKDMTSKVGIDNTEDASVLLLVLSFVGLGIVSAAIIQDKLNSIYSKMGTDNITSQAN
;
A
#
# COMPACT_ATOMS: atom_id res chain seq x y z
N MET A 1 17.61 -3.92 -9.87
CA MET A 1 16.87 -4.52 -8.73
C MET A 1 15.52 -5.00 -9.26
N LYS A 2 15.13 -6.24 -8.97
CA LYS A 2 13.95 -6.88 -9.58
C LYS A 2 12.67 -6.20 -9.08
N ASN A 3 11.75 -5.86 -9.99
CA ASN A 3 10.45 -5.21 -9.78
C ASN A 3 9.44 -6.05 -8.95
N GLU A 4 9.86 -6.66 -7.84
CA GLU A 4 9.04 -7.58 -7.04
C GLU A 4 7.85 -6.91 -6.31
N ASN A 5 7.87 -5.58 -6.23
CA ASN A 5 6.83 -4.80 -5.55
C ASN A 5 5.75 -4.23 -6.48
N ILE A 6 5.94 -4.29 -7.80
CA ILE A 6 4.93 -3.89 -8.78
C ILE A 6 3.96 -5.06 -8.95
N LYS A 7 2.69 -4.86 -8.58
CA LYS A 7 1.67 -5.92 -8.59
C LYS A 7 0.48 -5.55 -9.46
N SER A 8 -0.06 -6.52 -10.19
CA SER A 8 -1.27 -6.33 -10.99
C SER A 8 -2.50 -6.18 -10.09
N VAL A 9 -3.04 -4.96 -10.00
CA VAL A 9 -4.22 -4.62 -9.19
C VAL A 9 -5.43 -5.51 -9.50
N PRO A 10 -5.81 -5.76 -10.78
CA PRO A 10 -6.96 -6.61 -11.09
C PRO A 10 -6.80 -8.05 -10.59
N MET A 11 -5.58 -8.59 -10.66
CA MET A 11 -5.28 -9.94 -10.20
C MET A 11 -5.44 -10.07 -8.68
N LEU A 12 -4.98 -9.09 -7.91
CA LEU A 12 -5.13 -9.05 -6.45
C LEU A 12 -6.61 -9.00 -6.05
N VAL A 13 -7.42 -8.22 -6.77
CA VAL A 13 -8.87 -8.12 -6.54
C VAL A 13 -9.55 -9.46 -6.81
N ILE A 14 -9.25 -10.09 -7.96
CA ILE A 14 -9.82 -11.41 -8.32
C ILE A 14 -9.45 -12.46 -7.27
N LEU A 15 -8.17 -12.56 -6.87
CA LEU A 15 -7.76 -13.52 -5.84
C LEU A 15 -8.45 -13.26 -4.50
N SER A 16 -8.65 -12.01 -4.12
CA SER A 16 -9.36 -11.64 -2.89
C SER A 16 -10.81 -12.12 -2.89
N VAL A 17 -11.49 -12.03 -4.04
CA VAL A 17 -12.87 -12.52 -4.19
C VAL A 17 -12.91 -14.06 -4.21
N VAL A 18 -12.03 -14.70 -4.98
CA VAL A 18 -11.99 -16.17 -5.13
C VAL A 18 -11.66 -16.87 -3.81
N THR A 19 -10.83 -16.27 -2.97
CA THR A 19 -10.45 -16.82 -1.66
C THR A 19 -11.36 -16.39 -0.52
N CYS A 20 -12.54 -15.83 -0.82
CA CYS A 20 -13.50 -15.33 0.17
C CYS A 20 -12.86 -14.34 1.18
N GLY A 21 -12.00 -13.44 0.71
CA GLY A 21 -11.35 -12.42 1.54
C GLY A 21 -10.10 -12.88 2.30
N ILE A 22 -9.72 -14.17 2.26
CA ILE A 22 -8.50 -14.64 2.92
C ILE A 22 -7.26 -14.02 2.26
N TYR A 23 -7.22 -13.97 0.93
CA TYR A 23 -6.11 -13.36 0.21
C TYR A 23 -6.02 -11.84 0.43
N TYR A 24 -7.13 -11.19 0.74
CA TYR A 24 -7.13 -9.76 1.08
C TYR A 24 -6.32 -9.50 2.36
N LEU A 25 -6.37 -10.39 3.35
CA LEU A 25 -5.51 -10.32 4.55
C LEU A 25 -4.03 -10.49 4.21
N TYR A 26 -3.70 -11.43 3.32
CA TYR A 26 -2.33 -11.60 2.83
C TYR A 26 -1.84 -10.35 2.07
N TRP A 27 -2.71 -9.75 1.25
CA TRP A 27 -2.40 -8.53 0.52
C TRP A 27 -2.14 -7.36 1.47
N LEU A 28 -2.94 -7.21 2.53
CA LEU A 28 -2.73 -6.21 3.59
C LEU A 28 -1.33 -6.36 4.22
N TYR A 29 -0.99 -7.57 4.64
CA TYR A 29 0.31 -7.89 5.22
C TYR A 29 1.47 -7.54 4.29
N LYS A 30 1.40 -8.02 3.03
CA LYS A 30 2.45 -7.73 2.04
C LYS A 30 2.55 -6.24 1.72
N THR A 31 1.46 -5.50 1.80
CA THR A 31 1.47 -4.05 1.59
C THR A 31 2.20 -3.35 2.74
N THR A 32 1.88 -3.68 4.00
CA THR A 32 2.59 -3.14 5.16
C THR A 32 4.08 -3.50 5.17
N ASP A 33 4.42 -4.74 4.81
CA ASP A 33 5.81 -5.21 4.72
C ASP A 33 6.61 -4.46 3.65
N SER A 34 6.04 -4.29 2.45
CA SER A 34 6.63 -3.46 1.39
C SER A 34 6.85 -2.02 1.87
N ILE A 35 5.89 -1.44 2.60
CA ILE A 35 5.99 -0.08 3.14
C ILE A 35 7.09 0.05 4.19
N LYS A 36 7.18 -0.91 5.11
CA LYS A 36 8.25 -1.00 6.12
C LYS A 36 9.63 -0.99 5.45
N ASN A 37 9.82 -1.89 4.48
CA ASN A 37 11.10 -2.07 3.80
C ASN A 37 11.49 -0.83 3.01
N PHE A 38 10.53 -0.19 2.35
CA PHE A 38 10.74 1.06 1.61
C PHE A 38 11.11 2.23 2.53
N MET A 39 10.39 2.40 3.64
CA MET A 39 10.62 3.51 4.57
C MET A 39 11.86 3.29 5.45
N ASN A 40 12.37 2.05 5.51
CA ASN A 40 13.37 1.60 6.47
C ASN A 40 12.96 1.90 7.93
N ASN A 41 11.65 1.87 8.20
CA ASN A 41 11.11 2.21 9.51
C ASN A 41 10.85 0.94 10.33
N ALA A 42 11.71 0.69 11.31
CA ALA A 42 11.62 -0.49 12.18
C ALA A 42 10.38 -0.49 13.10
N GLU A 43 9.75 0.65 13.31
CA GLU A 43 8.54 0.76 14.14
C GLU A 43 7.31 0.12 13.48
N ILE A 44 7.33 0.00 12.14
CA ILE A 44 6.26 -0.64 11.39
C ILE A 44 6.38 -2.16 11.57
N ASN A 45 5.32 -2.76 12.12
CA ASN A 45 5.23 -4.19 12.38
C ASN A 45 4.07 -4.83 11.58
N PRO A 46 4.36 -5.39 10.37
CA PRO A 46 3.33 -5.93 9.48
C PRO A 46 2.47 -7.03 10.12
N THR A 47 3.09 -7.89 10.91
CA THR A 47 2.41 -8.97 11.62
C THR A 47 1.47 -8.45 12.69
N LEU A 48 1.90 -7.45 13.47
CA LEU A 48 1.08 -6.83 14.51
C LEU A 48 -0.13 -6.13 13.87
N GLU A 49 0.11 -5.33 12.84
CA GLU A 49 -0.92 -4.58 12.11
C GLU A 49 -1.99 -5.53 11.52
N LEU A 50 -1.57 -6.68 10.98
CA LEU A 50 -2.47 -7.71 10.49
C LEU A 50 -3.32 -8.33 11.62
N ILE A 51 -2.71 -8.65 12.76
CA ILE A 51 -3.41 -9.18 13.93
C ILE A 51 -4.45 -8.16 14.42
N LEU A 52 -4.08 -6.89 14.55
CA LEU A 52 -5.04 -5.85 14.96
C LEU A 52 -6.18 -5.74 13.95
N CYS A 53 -5.89 -5.84 12.65
CA CYS A 53 -6.91 -5.82 11.60
C CYS A 53 -7.88 -7.02 11.67
N LEU A 54 -7.42 -8.19 12.12
CA LEU A 54 -8.23 -9.40 12.21
C LEU A 54 -9.12 -9.40 13.45
N PHE A 55 -8.59 -8.97 14.60
CA PHE A 55 -9.30 -9.02 15.88
C PHE A 55 -10.08 -7.75 16.22
N ILE A 56 -9.75 -6.62 15.59
CA ILE A 56 -10.42 -5.33 15.81
C ILE A 56 -11.08 -4.89 14.50
N PRO A 57 -12.41 -5.02 14.35
CA PRO A 57 -13.11 -4.80 13.08
C PRO A 57 -12.97 -3.37 12.53
N PHE A 58 -12.84 -2.36 13.40
CA PHE A 58 -12.65 -0.97 12.97
C PHE A 58 -11.19 -0.57 12.75
N TYR A 59 -10.23 -1.42 13.12
CA TYR A 59 -8.81 -1.11 12.95
C TYR A 59 -8.41 -1.05 11.48
N GLN A 60 -9.10 -1.80 10.63
CA GLN A 60 -8.86 -1.77 9.18
C GLN A 60 -9.04 -0.34 8.60
N LEU A 61 -10.00 0.44 9.12
CA LEU A 61 -10.20 1.84 8.71
C LEU A 61 -9.02 2.72 9.12
N TYR A 62 -8.53 2.53 10.34
CA TYR A 62 -7.33 3.23 10.82
C TYR A 62 -6.10 2.85 9.99
N TRP A 63 -5.94 1.57 9.66
CA TRP A 63 -4.88 1.08 8.79
C TRP A 63 -4.92 1.79 7.44
N PHE A 64 -6.09 1.88 6.80
CA PHE A 64 -6.25 2.58 5.53
C PHE A 64 -5.80 4.03 5.62
N TYR A 65 -6.24 4.76 6.65
CA TYR A 65 -5.85 6.15 6.87
C TYR A 65 -4.36 6.34 7.15
N LYS A 66 -3.76 5.49 7.99
CA LYS A 66 -2.35 5.58 8.37
C LYS A 66 -1.45 5.28 7.17
N TYR A 67 -1.68 4.17 6.49
CA TYR A 67 -0.81 3.73 5.41
C TYR A 67 -1.02 4.53 4.12
N SER A 68 -2.23 5.01 3.83
CA SER A 68 -2.42 5.96 2.74
C SER A 68 -1.62 7.24 2.96
N ARG A 69 -1.59 7.77 4.19
CA ARG A 69 -0.78 8.97 4.49
C ARG A 69 0.70 8.72 4.29
N ILE A 70 1.22 7.60 4.79
CA ILE A 70 2.65 7.24 4.61
C ILE A 70 2.99 7.16 3.12
N ILE A 71 2.12 6.55 2.32
CA ILE A 71 2.34 6.42 0.87
C ILE A 71 2.26 7.78 0.18
N TYR A 72 1.20 8.55 0.40
CA TYR A 72 0.93 9.78 -0.35
C TYR A 72 1.82 10.96 0.08
N LYS A 73 2.33 10.95 1.32
CA LYS A 73 3.18 12.01 1.87
C LYS A 73 4.64 11.60 1.97
N ASP A 74 4.94 10.52 2.71
CA ASP A 74 6.32 10.22 3.09
C ASP A 74 7.08 9.50 1.97
N MET A 75 6.45 8.52 1.31
CA MET A 75 7.10 7.78 0.23
C MET A 75 7.28 8.61 -1.03
N THR A 76 6.26 9.36 -1.42
CA THR A 76 6.29 10.25 -2.58
C THR A 76 7.35 11.33 -2.41
N SER A 77 7.47 11.90 -1.20
CA SER A 77 8.55 12.83 -0.85
C SER A 77 9.93 12.19 -0.98
N LYS A 78 10.12 10.95 -0.52
CA LYS A 78 11.39 10.22 -0.67
C LYS A 78 11.82 9.98 -2.13
N VAL A 79 10.89 9.88 -3.07
CA VAL A 79 11.18 9.70 -4.51
C VAL A 79 11.01 11.01 -5.28
N GLY A 80 10.83 12.15 -4.62
CA GLY A 80 10.67 13.46 -5.26
C GLY A 80 9.45 13.53 -6.19
N ILE A 81 8.36 12.83 -5.88
CA ILE A 81 7.07 13.00 -6.55
C ILE A 81 6.29 14.05 -5.77
N ASP A 82 6.16 15.26 -6.33
CA ASP A 82 5.27 16.27 -5.75
C ASP A 82 3.85 15.72 -5.72
N ASN A 83 3.36 15.44 -4.52
CA ASN A 83 2.00 14.99 -4.27
C ASN A 83 1.28 16.05 -3.45
N THR A 84 0.48 16.85 -4.15
CA THR A 84 -0.50 17.77 -3.58
C THR A 84 -1.81 17.07 -3.21
N GLU A 85 -1.98 15.80 -3.57
CA GLU A 85 -3.21 15.04 -3.34
C GLU A 85 -3.10 14.15 -2.10
N ASP A 86 -4.01 14.35 -1.14
CA ASP A 86 -4.19 13.49 0.03
C ASP A 86 -5.46 12.63 -0.15
N ALA A 87 -5.30 11.42 -0.68
CA ALA A 87 -6.43 10.48 -0.84
C ALA A 87 -6.84 9.77 0.46
N SER A 88 -6.18 10.10 1.59
CA SER A 88 -6.29 9.33 2.83
C SER A 88 -7.69 9.30 3.43
N VAL A 89 -8.41 10.43 3.39
CA VAL A 89 -9.80 10.51 3.85
C VAL A 89 -10.73 9.81 2.88
N LEU A 90 -10.50 9.94 1.57
CA LEU A 90 -11.27 9.25 0.53
C LEU A 90 -11.19 7.72 0.71
N LEU A 91 -9.99 7.18 0.92
CA LEU A 91 -9.76 5.75 1.11
C LEU A 91 -10.37 5.23 2.42
N LEU A 92 -10.34 6.03 3.48
CA LEU A 92 -11.02 5.70 4.74
C LEU A 92 -12.54 5.63 4.54
N VAL A 93 -13.13 6.63 3.87
CA VAL A 93 -14.58 6.68 3.61
C VAL A 93 -15.03 5.55 2.69
N LEU A 94 -14.29 5.25 1.62
CA LEU A 94 -14.57 4.10 0.75
C LEU A 94 -14.56 2.78 1.51
N SER A 95 -13.58 2.60 2.40
CA SER A 95 -13.47 1.39 3.21
C SER A 95 -14.65 1.24 4.17
N PHE A 96 -15.15 2.35 4.72
CA PHE A 96 -16.31 2.37 5.60
C PHE A 96 -17.61 1.94 4.89
N VAL A 97 -17.77 2.27 3.60
CA VAL A 97 -18.96 1.90 2.79
C VAL A 97 -18.91 0.44 2.31
N GLY A 98 -17.92 -0.35 2.75
CA GLY A 98 -17.74 -1.75 2.34
C GLY A 98 -16.92 -1.92 1.06
N LEU A 99 -16.31 -0.86 0.55
CA LEU A 99 -15.45 -0.87 -0.64
C LEU A 99 -13.95 -0.93 -0.27
N GLY A 100 -13.60 -1.60 0.84
CA GLY A 100 -12.21 -1.73 1.30
C GLY A 100 -11.27 -2.35 0.25
N ILE A 101 -11.78 -3.24 -0.59
CA ILE A 101 -11.02 -3.82 -1.70
C ILE A 101 -10.65 -2.79 -2.77
N VAL A 102 -11.50 -1.79 -3.01
CA VAL A 102 -11.24 -0.68 -3.94
C VAL A 102 -10.21 0.28 -3.34
N SER A 103 -10.30 0.55 -2.03
CA SER A 103 -9.28 1.33 -1.33
C SER A 103 -7.90 0.67 -1.39
N ALA A 104 -7.84 -0.65 -1.19
CA ALA A 104 -6.59 -1.41 -1.33
C ALA A 104 -6.06 -1.37 -2.78
N ALA A 105 -6.96 -1.42 -3.77
CA ALA A 105 -6.60 -1.32 -5.18
C ALA A 105 -5.95 0.02 -5.53
N ILE A 106 -6.52 1.13 -5.04
CA ILE A 106 -5.96 2.49 -5.22
C ILE A 106 -4.58 2.61 -4.54
N ILE A 107 -4.45 2.08 -3.31
CA ILE A 107 -3.17 2.05 -2.60
C ILE A 107 -2.11 1.29 -3.39
N GLN A 108 -2.47 0.13 -3.95
CA GLN A 108 -1.54 -0.67 -4.73
C GLN A 108 -1.14 0.02 -6.05
N ASP A 109 -2.06 0.69 -6.72
CA ASP A 109 -1.76 1.48 -7.92
C ASP A 109 -0.78 2.62 -7.61
N LYS A 110 -1.01 3.36 -6.53
CA LYS A 110 -0.09 4.41 -6.06
C LYS A 110 1.28 3.86 -5.67
N LEU A 111 1.34 2.71 -5.00
CA LEU A 111 2.60 2.05 -4.69
C LEU A 111 3.34 1.67 -5.99
N ASN A 112 2.65 1.12 -6.98
CA ASN A 112 3.25 0.72 -8.24
C ASN A 112 3.89 1.92 -8.97
N SER A 113 3.25 3.10 -8.97
CA SER A 113 3.82 4.29 -9.60
C SER A 113 5.08 4.78 -8.88
N ILE A 114 5.10 4.72 -7.55
CA ILE A 114 6.30 5.04 -6.74
C ILE A 114 7.45 4.07 -7.05
N TYR A 115 7.18 2.76 -7.05
CA TYR A 115 8.20 1.75 -7.37
C TYR A 115 8.72 1.89 -8.80
N SER A 116 7.83 2.20 -9.76
CA SER A 116 8.23 2.43 -11.15
C SER A 116 9.17 3.62 -11.28
N LYS A 117 8.89 4.74 -10.60
CA LYS A 117 9.74 5.93 -10.65
C LYS A 117 11.11 5.66 -10.02
N MET A 118 11.13 5.04 -8.84
CA MET A 118 12.38 4.65 -8.19
C MET A 118 13.22 3.72 -9.09
N GLY A 119 12.60 2.77 -9.77
CA GLY A 119 13.29 1.90 -10.73
C GLY A 119 13.97 2.71 -11.84
N THR A 120 13.27 3.68 -12.41
CA THR A 120 13.80 4.58 -13.45
C THR A 120 14.96 5.43 -12.93
N ASP A 121 14.85 6.05 -11.75
CA ASP A 121 15.89 6.91 -11.18
C ASP A 121 17.20 6.15 -10.88
N ASN A 122 17.09 4.89 -10.45
CA ASN A 122 18.26 4.04 -10.23
C ASN A 122 18.97 3.65 -11.54
N ILE A 123 18.22 3.48 -12.64
CA ILE A 123 18.79 3.17 -13.95
C ILE A 123 19.52 4.39 -14.52
N THR A 124 18.92 5.59 -14.42
CA THR A 124 19.55 6.83 -14.89
C THR A 124 20.79 7.20 -14.08
N SER A 125 20.81 6.92 -12.78
CA SER A 125 22.00 7.12 -11.93
C SER A 125 23.15 6.13 -12.21
N GLN A 126 22.89 4.97 -12.84
CA GLN A 126 23.93 4.01 -13.23
C GLN A 126 24.44 4.22 -14.66
N ALA A 127 23.71 4.98 -15.48
CA ALA A 127 24.07 5.29 -16.86
C ALA A 127 24.94 6.54 -17.01
N ASN A 128 25.06 7.35 -15.95
CA ASN A 128 25.91 8.54 -15.83
C ASN A 128 27.12 8.25 -14.93
#